data_AF-A0A352MTZ9-F1
#
_entry.id   AF-A0A352MTZ9-F1
#
_cell.length_a   1.000
_cell.length_b   1.000
_cell.length_c   1.000
_cell.angle_alpha   90.00
_cell.angle_beta   90.00
_cell.angle_gamma   90.00
#
_symmetry.space_group_name_H-M   'P 1'
#
loop_
_entity.id
_entity.type
_entity.pdbx_description
1 polymer ?
#
loop_
_entity_poly.entity_id
_entity_poly.type
_entity_poly.pdbx_seq_one_letter_code
_entity_poly.pdbx_strand_id
1 'polypeptide(L)'
;MGYKMDKVGKNFRKNLIIFLIVWCILTILFVAPVSLAISQATVNGAFEMPIFIENVVPAITSFNAFFKVLSAEYIGTFFNTSLFFTAGFAIVVVIGLAKSAPKNEYSDIEHGSSDWSENGEQYKILSKNKGLILAQKNYLPVDKRGNVNVLVVGRIRFW
;
A
#
# COMPACT_ATOMS: atom_id res chain seq x y z
N MET A 1 -8.55 -17.37 12.41
CA MET A 1 -8.88 -15.98 12.00
C MET A 1 -7.89 -14.95 12.51
N GLY A 2 -7.31 -15.13 13.71
CA GLY A 2 -6.33 -14.19 14.30
C GLY A 2 -5.16 -13.82 13.39
N TYR A 3 -4.53 -14.80 12.73
CA TYR A 3 -3.39 -14.55 11.83
C TYR A 3 -3.70 -13.56 10.69
N LYS A 4 -4.96 -13.50 10.22
CA LYS A 4 -5.38 -12.56 9.16
C LYS A 4 -5.42 -11.13 9.70
N MET A 5 -6.02 -10.93 10.88
CA MET A 5 -6.14 -9.62 11.52
C MET A 5 -4.78 -9.09 11.95
N ASP A 6 -3.92 -9.94 12.51
CA ASP A 6 -2.56 -9.56 12.91
C ASP A 6 -1.72 -9.10 11.72
N LYS A 7 -1.84 -9.82 10.59
CA LYS A 7 -1.09 -9.48 9.38
C LYS A 7 -1.61 -8.21 8.71
N VAL A 8 -2.93 -8.03 8.63
CA VAL A 8 -3.54 -6.77 8.13
C VAL A 8 -3.10 -5.59 8.99
N GLY A 9 -3.09 -5.73 10.33
CA GLY A 9 -2.62 -4.69 11.24
C GLY A 9 -1.12 -4.39 11.13
N LYS A 10 -0.28 -5.40 10.85
CA LYS A 10 1.15 -5.20 10.54
C LYS A 10 1.34 -4.46 9.21
N ASN A 11 0.61 -4.85 8.17
CA ASN A 11 0.67 -4.21 6.85
C ASN A 11 0.17 -2.76 6.91
N PHE A 12 -0.89 -2.49 7.67
CA PHE A 12 -1.38 -1.12 7.89
C PHE A 12 -0.30 -0.26 8.53
N ARG A 13 0.32 -0.71 9.64
CA ARG A 13 1.38 0.05 10.32
C ARG A 13 2.60 0.28 9.42
N LYS A 14 3.00 -0.72 8.63
CA LYS A 14 4.10 -0.59 7.66
C LYS A 14 3.80 0.45 6.58
N ASN A 15 2.55 0.51 6.11
CA ASN A 15 2.15 1.35 4.98
C ASN A 15 1.49 2.68 5.41
N LEU A 16 1.34 2.95 6.71
CA LEU A 16 0.65 4.13 7.23
C LEU A 16 1.28 5.44 6.74
N ILE A 17 2.61 5.50 6.74
CA ILE A 17 3.37 6.65 6.22
C ILE A 17 3.04 6.87 4.74
N ILE A 18 2.95 5.80 3.94
CA ILE A 18 2.62 5.88 2.52
C ILE A 18 1.19 6.42 2.33
N PHE A 19 0.23 5.94 3.11
CA PHE A 19 -1.15 6.43 3.06
C PHE A 19 -1.24 7.93 3.41
N LEU A 20 -0.50 8.38 4.42
CA LEU A 20 -0.43 9.80 4.78
C LEU A 20 0.19 10.65 3.67
N ILE A 21 1.27 10.19 3.05
CA ILE A 21 1.90 10.92 1.93
C ILE A 21 0.93 11.05 0.76
N VAL A 22 0.27 9.95 0.37
CA VAL A 22 -0.72 9.97 -0.71
C VAL A 22 -1.88 10.90 -0.37
N TRP A 23 -2.39 10.86 0.88
CA TRP A 23 -3.45 11.76 1.34
C TRP A 23 -3.02 13.23 1.26
N CYS A 24 -1.81 13.58 1.70
CA CYS A 24 -1.28 14.95 1.60
C CYS A 24 -1.19 15.42 0.14
N ILE A 25 -0.64 14.59 -0.74
CA ILE A 25 -0.50 14.91 -2.17
C ILE A 25 -1.88 15.14 -2.80
N LEU A 26 -2.84 14.26 -2.55
CA LEU A 26 -4.21 14.41 -3.09
C LEU A 26 -4.92 15.64 -2.51
N THR A 27 -4.65 15.98 -1.25
CA THR A 27 -5.22 17.17 -0.63
C THR A 27 -4.74 18.45 -1.31
N ILE A 28 -3.43 18.52 -1.61
CA ILE A 28 -2.84 19.67 -2.28
C ILE A 28 -3.29 19.74 -3.75
N LEU A 29 -3.25 18.61 -4.47
CA LEU A 29 -3.48 18.58 -5.92
C LEU A 29 -4.97 18.63 -6.33
N PHE A 30 -5.87 18.11 -5.49
CA PHE A 30 -7.28 17.97 -5.84
C PHE A 30 -8.21 18.65 -4.84
N VAL A 31 -8.07 18.39 -3.54
CA VAL A 31 -9.01 18.92 -2.54
C VAL A 31 -8.96 20.44 -2.49
N ALA A 32 -7.76 21.03 -2.43
CA ALA A 32 -7.59 22.48 -2.41
C ALA A 32 -8.21 23.17 -3.64
N PRO A 33 -7.88 22.81 -4.90
CA PRO A 33 -8.48 23.46 -6.07
C PRO A 33 -9.98 23.21 -6.22
N VAL A 34 -10.47 22.02 -5.88
CA VAL A 34 -11.92 21.72 -5.91
C VAL A 34 -12.66 22.57 -4.90
N SER A 35 -12.15 22.70 -3.67
CA SER A 35 -12.79 23.53 -2.65
C SER A 35 -12.79 25.02 -2.99
N LEU A 36 -11.74 25.52 -3.66
CA LEU A 36 -11.70 26.88 -4.21
C LEU A 36 -12.82 27.08 -5.25
N ALA A 37 -12.94 26.15 -6.19
CA ALA A 37 -13.97 26.20 -7.23
C ALA A 37 -15.40 26.09 -6.66
N ILE A 38 -15.61 25.27 -5.61
CA ILE A 38 -16.91 25.19 -4.91
C ILE A 38 -17.25 26.54 -4.27
N SER A 39 -16.27 27.17 -3.62
CA SER A 39 -16.50 28.45 -2.95
C SER A 39 -16.80 29.57 -3.94
N GLN A 40 -16.10 29.60 -5.08
CA GLN A 40 -16.34 30.57 -6.15
C GLN A 40 -17.68 30.35 -6.86
N ALA A 41 -18.12 29.09 -6.97
CA ALA A 41 -19.41 28.73 -7.55
C ALA A 41 -20.60 28.93 -6.60
N THR A 42 -20.36 29.29 -5.33
CA THR A 42 -21.43 29.54 -4.35
C THR A 42 -21.78 31.02 -4.36
N VAL A 43 -22.73 31.40 -5.21
CA VAL A 43 -23.20 32.79 -5.37
C VAL A 43 -24.50 32.96 -4.59
N ASN A 44 -24.57 33.96 -3.71
CA ASN A 44 -25.75 34.23 -2.87
C ASN A 44 -26.25 33.00 -2.05
N GLY A 45 -25.34 32.11 -1.67
CA GLY A 45 -25.64 30.89 -0.91
C GLY A 45 -26.19 29.72 -1.75
N ALA A 46 -26.30 29.87 -3.07
CA ALA A 46 -26.66 28.81 -3.99
C ALA A 46 -25.44 28.37 -4.82
N PHE A 47 -25.30 27.06 -5.01
CA PHE A 47 -24.24 26.50 -5.85
C PHE A 47 -24.64 26.52 -7.32
N GLU A 48 -23.83 27.16 -8.16
CA GLU A 48 -24.03 27.25 -9.60
C GLU A 48 -23.05 26.36 -10.36
N MET A 49 -23.56 25.26 -10.90
CA MET A 49 -22.78 24.26 -11.64
C MET A 49 -21.99 24.83 -12.84
N PRO A 50 -22.51 25.79 -13.64
CA PRO A 50 -21.75 26.37 -14.75
C PRO A 50 -20.47 27.07 -14.28
N ILE A 51 -20.57 27.87 -13.22
CA ILE A 51 -19.43 28.60 -12.63
C ILE A 51 -18.42 27.61 -12.04
N PHE A 52 -18.89 26.51 -11.45
CA PHE A 52 -18.00 25.47 -10.93
C PHE A 52 -17.15 24.83 -12.04
N ILE A 53 -17.77 24.42 -13.15
CA ILE A 53 -17.06 23.77 -14.27
C ILE A 53 -16.05 24.73 -14.89
N GLU A 54 -16.39 26.00 -15.01
CA GLU A 54 -15.50 27.05 -15.52
C GLU A 54 -14.26 27.23 -14.63
N ASN A 55 -14.42 27.17 -13.30
CA ASN A 55 -13.36 27.47 -12.34
C ASN A 55 -12.54 26.26 -11.88
N VAL A 56 -13.09 25.03 -11.94
CA VAL A 56 -12.41 23.83 -11.41
C VAL A 56 -11.18 23.44 -12.22
N VAL A 57 -11.26 23.51 -13.56
CA VAL A 57 -10.13 23.14 -14.42
C VAL A 57 -8.96 24.12 -14.25
N PRO A 58 -9.17 25.45 -14.32
CA PRO A 58 -8.10 26.41 -14.02
C PRO A 58 -7.53 26.25 -12.61
N ALA A 59 -8.37 26.01 -11.60
CA ALA A 59 -7.91 25.81 -10.23
C ALA A 59 -6.98 24.60 -10.11
N ILE A 60 -7.31 23.45 -10.72
CA ILE A 60 -6.47 22.25 -10.69
C ILE A 60 -5.13 22.49 -11.38
N THR A 61 -5.11 23.25 -12.49
CA THR A 61 -3.87 23.56 -13.20
C THR A 61 -2.98 24.58 -12.49
N SER A 62 -3.48 25.23 -11.43
CA SER A 62 -2.75 26.27 -10.69
C SER A 62 -2.29 25.77 -9.32
N PHE A 63 -0.97 25.65 -9.13
CA PHE A 63 -0.39 25.34 -7.82
C PHE A 63 -0.72 26.41 -6.76
N ASN A 64 -1.04 27.63 -7.18
CA ASN A 64 -1.41 28.72 -6.29
C ASN A 64 -2.80 28.55 -5.64
N ALA A 65 -3.63 27.63 -6.15
CA ALA A 65 -4.93 27.33 -5.56
C ALA A 65 -4.79 26.86 -4.11
N PHE A 66 -3.71 26.14 -3.78
CA PHE A 66 -3.42 25.71 -2.41
C PHE A 66 -3.24 26.90 -1.46
N PHE A 67 -2.44 27.90 -1.82
CA PHE A 67 -2.24 29.06 -0.96
C PHE A 67 -3.49 29.93 -0.88
N LYS A 68 -4.24 30.07 -1.98
CA LYS A 68 -5.49 30.83 -1.99
C LYS A 68 -6.51 30.24 -1.03
N VAL A 69 -6.65 28.92 -0.98
CA VAL A 69 -7.68 28.28 -0.16
C VAL A 69 -7.49 28.47 1.35
N LEU A 70 -6.28 28.84 1.78
CA LEU A 70 -5.95 29.14 3.18
C LEU A 70 -6.42 30.54 3.61
N SER A 71 -6.97 31.36 2.71
CA SER A 71 -7.55 32.65 3.07
C SER A 71 -8.84 32.49 3.87
N ALA A 72 -9.20 33.51 4.66
CA ALA A 72 -10.41 33.51 5.49
C ALA A 72 -11.71 33.30 4.68
N GLU A 73 -11.71 33.65 3.39
CA GLU A 73 -12.86 33.50 2.49
C GLU A 73 -13.12 32.04 2.13
N TYR A 74 -12.08 31.23 1.93
CA TYR A 74 -12.18 29.88 1.38
C TYR A 74 -11.92 28.76 2.40
N ILE A 75 -11.32 29.10 3.53
CA ILE A 75 -10.86 28.13 4.54
C ILE A 75 -12.00 27.26 5.11
N GLY A 76 -13.21 27.82 5.26
CA GLY A 76 -14.37 27.06 5.73
C GLY A 76 -14.77 25.97 4.75
N THR A 77 -14.88 26.32 3.47
CA THR A 77 -15.19 25.38 2.38
C THR A 77 -14.09 24.33 2.22
N PHE A 78 -12.82 24.72 2.39
CA PHE A 78 -11.68 23.81 2.37
C PHE A 78 -11.76 22.74 3.46
N PHE A 79 -11.97 23.12 4.72
CA PHE A 79 -12.07 22.15 5.81
C PHE A 79 -13.27 21.21 5.63
N ASN A 80 -14.42 21.73 5.20
CA ASN A 80 -15.58 20.89 4.94
C ASN A 80 -15.31 19.87 3.82
N THR A 81 -14.72 20.33 2.71
CA THR A 81 -14.36 19.46 1.58
C THR A 81 -13.28 18.44 1.98
N SER A 82 -12.30 18.86 2.77
CA SER A 82 -11.23 18.01 3.30
C SER A 82 -11.77 16.92 4.24
N LEU A 83 -12.77 17.22 5.06
CA LEU A 83 -13.44 16.24 5.93
C LEU A 83 -14.12 15.14 5.10
N PHE A 84 -14.93 15.51 4.10
CA PHE A 84 -15.58 14.55 3.21
C PHE A 84 -14.56 13.70 2.44
N PHE A 85 -13.51 14.34 1.91
CA PHE A 85 -12.44 13.63 1.22
C PHE A 85 -11.73 12.64 2.15
N THR A 86 -11.40 13.05 3.38
CA THR A 86 -10.71 12.20 4.35
C THR A 86 -11.55 11.00 4.76
N ALA A 87 -12.86 11.19 4.95
CA ALA A 87 -13.78 10.09 5.22
C ALA A 87 -13.84 9.10 4.05
N GLY A 88 -13.97 9.59 2.81
CA GLY A 88 -13.95 8.75 1.60
C GLY A 88 -12.63 8.01 1.42
N PHE A 89 -11.51 8.70 1.62
CA PHE A 89 -10.17 8.11 1.54
C PHE A 89 -9.98 7.00 2.58
N ALA A 90 -10.44 7.21 3.81
CA ALA A 90 -10.40 6.19 4.86
C ALA A 90 -11.18 4.93 4.47
N ILE A 91 -12.36 5.08 3.84
CA ILE A 91 -13.14 3.94 3.33
C ILE A 91 -12.35 3.16 2.27
N VAL A 92 -11.74 3.85 1.31
CA VAL A 92 -10.92 3.21 0.26
C VAL A 92 -9.72 2.47 0.87
N VAL A 93 -9.04 3.06 1.85
CA VAL A 93 -7.95 2.41 2.59
C VAL A 93 -8.44 1.15 3.29
N VAL A 94 -9.58 1.21 4.00
CA VAL A 94 -10.17 0.04 4.68
C VAL A 94 -10.51 -1.07 3.69
N ILE A 95 -11.10 -0.74 2.54
CA ILE A 95 -11.40 -1.71 1.47
C ILE A 95 -10.10 -2.33 0.93
N GLY A 96 -9.07 -1.53 0.69
CA GLY A 96 -7.75 -2.01 0.24
C GLY A 96 -7.09 -2.95 1.25
N LEU A 97 -7.19 -2.63 2.55
CA LEU A 97 -6.70 -3.48 3.63
C LEU A 97 -7.49 -4.80 3.71
N ALA A 98 -8.82 -4.74 3.61
CA ALA A 98 -9.66 -5.93 3.60
C ALA A 98 -9.33 -6.85 2.40
N LYS A 99 -9.10 -6.28 1.21
CA LYS A 99 -8.73 -7.03 0.00
C LYS A 99 -7.29 -7.58 0.04
N SER A 100 -6.39 -6.93 0.78
CA SER A 100 -5.00 -7.38 0.98
C SER A 100 -4.84 -8.39 2.14
N ALA A 101 -5.94 -8.77 2.80
CA ALA A 101 -5.90 -9.77 3.84
C ALA A 101 -5.37 -11.12 3.31
N PRO A 102 -4.47 -11.80 4.04
CA PRO A 102 -3.86 -13.04 3.57
C PRO A 102 -4.91 -14.14 3.43
N LYS A 103 -4.91 -14.84 2.29
CA LYS A 103 -5.87 -15.91 2.01
C LYS A 103 -5.60 -17.16 2.86
N ASN A 104 -4.32 -17.45 3.12
CA ASN A 104 -3.83 -18.53 3.96
C ASN A 104 -2.71 -18.03 4.91
N GLU A 105 -2.32 -18.87 5.87
CA GLU A 105 -1.29 -18.54 6.88
C GLU A 105 0.11 -18.37 6.28
N TYR A 106 0.35 -19.00 5.13
CA TYR A 106 1.63 -19.03 4.42
C TYR A 106 1.82 -17.88 3.41
N SER A 107 0.84 -17.00 3.25
CA SER A 107 0.93 -15.83 2.36
C SER A 107 2.15 -15.01 2.75
N ASP A 108 2.93 -14.50 1.79
CA ASP A 108 4.18 -13.74 1.99
C ASP A 108 5.21 -14.37 2.96
N ILE A 109 5.10 -15.68 3.23
CA ILE A 109 6.16 -16.46 3.87
C ILE A 109 6.92 -17.15 2.74
N GLU A 110 8.09 -16.62 2.41
CA GLU A 110 9.02 -17.31 1.52
C GLU A 110 9.59 -18.52 2.26
N HIS A 111 9.06 -19.70 1.97
CA HIS A 111 9.64 -20.93 2.50
C HIS A 111 10.87 -21.25 1.65
N GLY A 112 12.03 -20.75 2.07
CA GLY A 112 13.29 -21.27 1.58
C GLY A 112 13.44 -22.72 2.04
N SER A 113 14.06 -23.58 1.22
CA SER A 113 14.45 -24.93 1.65
C SER A 113 15.33 -24.92 2.90
N SER A 114 15.95 -23.77 3.22
CA SER A 114 16.67 -23.51 4.47
C SER A 114 15.82 -23.69 5.72
N ASP A 115 14.56 -23.23 5.69
CA ASP A 115 13.69 -23.18 6.86
C ASP A 115 13.10 -24.55 7.19
N TRP A 116 13.26 -25.53 6.29
CA TRP A 116 12.93 -26.94 6.52
C TRP A 116 14.06 -27.73 7.15
N SER A 117 15.20 -27.09 7.41
CA SER A 117 16.33 -27.75 8.04
C SER A 117 16.31 -27.48 9.54
N GLU A 118 16.01 -28.50 10.36
CA GLU A 118 15.92 -28.39 11.83
C GLU A 118 17.18 -27.80 12.48
N ASN A 119 18.32 -27.84 11.78
CA ASN A 119 19.61 -27.33 12.24
C ASN A 119 20.27 -26.33 11.25
N GLY A 120 19.47 -25.67 10.41
CA GLY A 120 19.95 -24.83 9.30
C GLY A 120 20.44 -25.65 8.09
N GLU A 121 20.77 -25.00 6.98
CA GLU A 121 21.22 -25.68 5.75
C GLU A 121 22.54 -26.43 5.98
N GLN A 122 22.46 -27.74 6.25
CA GLN A 122 23.64 -28.59 6.46
C GLN A 122 24.13 -29.13 5.13
N TYR A 123 25.06 -28.40 4.51
CA TYR A 123 25.64 -28.78 3.24
C TYR A 123 26.90 -29.63 3.40
N LYS A 124 26.90 -30.83 2.82
CA LYS A 124 28.13 -31.62 2.64
C LYS A 124 28.60 -31.52 1.20
N ILE A 125 29.80 -30.97 1.00
CA ILE A 125 30.46 -30.95 -0.31
C ILE A 125 30.99 -32.37 -0.57
N LEU A 126 30.37 -33.08 -1.52
CA LEU A 126 30.83 -34.42 -1.91
C LEU A 126 32.08 -34.38 -2.80
N SER A 127 32.24 -33.33 -3.60
CA SER A 127 33.40 -33.13 -4.47
C SER A 127 33.60 -31.65 -4.77
N LYS A 128 34.82 -31.15 -4.55
CA LYS A 128 35.22 -29.77 -4.92
C LYS A 128 35.15 -29.52 -6.43
N ASN A 129 35.27 -30.59 -7.24
CA ASN A 129 35.40 -30.50 -8.70
C ASN A 129 34.13 -30.95 -9.46
N LYS A 130 33.16 -31.56 -8.77
CA LYS A 130 31.90 -32.09 -9.35
C LYS A 130 30.67 -31.71 -8.53
N GLY A 131 30.71 -30.51 -7.94
CA GLY A 131 29.76 -29.91 -6.99
C GLY A 131 28.39 -30.59 -6.88
N LEU A 132 28.28 -31.49 -5.90
CA LEU A 132 27.00 -31.91 -5.35
C LEU A 132 27.00 -31.52 -3.88
N ILE A 133 26.14 -30.56 -3.57
CA ILE A 133 25.85 -30.12 -2.22
C ILE A 133 24.65 -30.94 -1.75
N LEU A 134 24.85 -31.83 -0.78
CA LEU A 134 23.76 -32.60 -0.16
C LEU A 134 23.38 -31.97 1.18
N ALA A 135 22.08 -31.73 1.36
CA ALA A 135 21.52 -31.42 2.67
C ALA A 135 21.56 -32.68 3.54
N GLN A 136 22.48 -32.74 4.51
CA GLN A 136 22.63 -33.90 5.37
C GLN A 136 21.44 -33.94 6.36
N LYS A 137 20.62 -35.00 6.30
CA LYS A 137 19.47 -35.27 7.19
C LYS A 137 18.23 -34.37 7.04
N ASN A 138 18.09 -33.60 5.96
CA ASN A 138 16.84 -32.89 5.68
C ASN A 138 16.00 -33.71 4.70
N TYR A 139 14.89 -34.24 5.21
CA TYR A 139 13.97 -35.08 4.47
C TYR A 139 12.87 -34.22 3.85
N LEU A 140 12.64 -34.37 2.55
CA LEU A 140 11.50 -33.75 1.90
C LEU A 140 10.23 -34.54 2.26
N PRO A 141 9.10 -33.87 2.50
CA PRO A 141 7.83 -34.55 2.72
C PRO A 141 7.44 -35.34 1.47
N VAL A 142 7.20 -36.64 1.64
CA VAL A 142 6.76 -37.55 0.57
C VAL A 142 5.33 -37.21 0.12
N ASP A 143 4.52 -36.67 1.04
CA ASP A 143 3.11 -36.34 0.83
C ASP A 143 2.89 -34.88 0.43
N LYS A 144 3.68 -34.36 -0.51
CA LYS A 144 3.47 -33.00 -1.05
C LYS A 144 2.41 -33.03 -2.16
N ARG A 145 1.34 -32.25 -2.01
CA ARG A 145 0.39 -32.00 -3.11
C ARG A 145 1.05 -31.13 -4.19
N GLY A 146 1.26 -31.68 -5.38
CA GLY A 146 1.78 -30.95 -6.55
C GLY A 146 3.10 -31.51 -7.08
N ASN A 147 3.83 -30.71 -7.88
CA ASN A 147 5.09 -31.13 -8.48
C ASN A 147 6.17 -31.36 -7.39
N VAL A 148 6.77 -32.55 -7.42
CA VAL A 148 7.80 -33.03 -6.48
C VAL A 148 9.22 -32.65 -6.88
N ASN A 149 9.39 -32.04 -8.05
CA ASN A 149 10.70 -31.56 -8.50
C ASN A 149 11.25 -30.47 -7.56
N VAL A 150 12.52 -30.60 -7.20
CA VAL A 150 13.23 -29.68 -6.31
C VAL A 150 14.22 -28.88 -7.14
N LEU A 151 14.04 -27.57 -7.20
CA LEU A 151 15.03 -26.65 -7.73
C LEU A 151 15.90 -26.16 -6.57
N VAL A 152 17.18 -26.49 -6.58
CA VAL A 152 18.14 -25.96 -5.61
C VAL A 152 18.69 -24.64 -6.17
N VAL A 153 18.37 -23.52 -5.49
CA VAL A 153 18.82 -22.18 -5.87
C VAL A 153 19.79 -21.67 -4.81
N GLY A 154 21.06 -21.49 -5.18
CA GLY A 154 22.05 -20.87 -4.29
C GLY A 154 21.79 -19.36 -4.15
N ARG A 155 21.60 -18.86 -2.92
CA ARG A 155 21.57 -17.41 -2.64
C ARG A 155 22.99 -16.91 -2.40
N ILE A 156 23.51 -16.07 -3.29
CA ILE A 156 24.73 -15.28 -3.05
C ILE A 156 24.29 -13.98 -2.36
N ARG A 157 24.71 -13.76 -1.11
CA ARG A 157 24.53 -12.47 -0.42
C ARG A 157 25.82 -11.68 -0.52
N PHE A 158 25.77 -10.51 -1.16
CA PHE A 158 26.77 -9.46 -0.97
C PHE A 158 26.34 -8.63 0.24
N TRP A 159 27.29 -8.39 1.16
CA TRP A 159 27.14 -7.47 2.29
C TRP A 159 27.71 -6.11 1.91
#